data_AF-A0A195F2J3-F1
#
_entry.id   AF-A0A195F2J3-F1
#
_cell.length_a   1.000
_cell.length_b   1.000
_cell.length_c   1.000
_cell.angle_alpha   90.00
_cell.angle_beta   90.00
_cell.angle_gamma   90.00
#
_symmetry.space_group_name_H-M   'P 1'
#
loop_
_entity.id
_entity.type
_entity.pdbx_description
1 polymer ?
#
loop_
_entity_poly.entity_id
_entity_poly.type
_entity_poly.pdbx_seq_one_letter_code
_entity_poly.pdbx_strand_id
1 'polypeptide(L)' 'MNKPISINDDIRELITKVAHSACNYFPQIVATECNYFENKYGDSIINLLSEGVNSKEICARLGLCKQSIL' A
#
# COMPACT_ATOMS: atom_id res chain seq x y z
N MET A 1 14.21 -5.32 -13.93
CA MET A 1 13.64 -4.12 -14.56
C MET A 1 12.18 -4.04 -14.15
N ASN A 2 11.84 -3.07 -13.31
CA ASN A 2 10.46 -2.83 -12.91
C ASN A 2 9.74 -2.08 -14.04
N LYS A 3 8.56 -2.55 -14.46
CA LYS A 3 7.76 -1.90 -15.50
C LYS A 3 6.70 -1.01 -14.84
N PRO A 4 6.51 0.25 -15.27
CA PRO A 4 5.45 1.10 -14.76
C PRO A 4 4.07 0.45 -14.89
N ILE A 5 3.23 0.64 -13.88
CA ILE A 5 1.86 0.18 -13.86
C ILE A 5 0.97 1.36 -14.20
N SER A 6 0.14 1.23 -15.24
CA SER A 6 -0.82 2.27 -15.60
C SER A 6 -1.98 2.25 -14.61
N ILE A 7 -1.97 3.18 -13.65
CA ILE A 7 -3.03 3.38 -12.66
C ILE A 7 -3.70 4.72 -12.99
N ASN A 8 -4.96 4.68 -13.43
CA ASN A 8 -5.82 5.85 -13.59
C ASN A 8 -6.69 6.05 -12.33
N ASP A 9 -7.51 7.10 -12.33
CA ASP A 9 -8.33 7.47 -11.17
C ASP A 9 -9.34 6.36 -10.79
N ASP A 10 -9.96 5.71 -11.78
CA ASP A 10 -10.90 4.61 -11.54
C ASP A 10 -10.23 3.40 -10.86
N ILE A 11 -9.03 3.03 -11.34
CA ILE A 11 -8.24 1.94 -10.76
C ILE A 11 -7.76 2.32 -9.35
N ARG A 12 -7.38 3.59 -9.14
CA ARG A 12 -6.97 4.08 -7.82
C ARG A 12 -8.11 3.96 -6.82
N GLU A 13 -9.32 4.39 -7.19
CA GLU A 13 -10.50 4.25 -6.33
C GLU A 13 -10.77 2.77 -6.01
N LEU A 14 -10.66 1.89 -7.00
CA LEU A 14 -10.83 0.45 -6.79
C LEU A 14 -9.79 -0.13 -5.81
N ILE A 15 -8.52 0.24 -5.96
CA ILE A 15 -7.45 -0.21 -5.06
C ILE A 15 -7.72 0.25 -3.63
N THR A 16 -8.02 1.54 -3.42
CA THR A 16 -8.33 2.10 -2.10
C THR A 16 -9.52 1.39 -1.48
N LYS A 17 -10.62 1.19 -2.23
CA LYS A 17 -11.82 0.50 -1.73
C LYS A 17 -11.54 -0.93 -1.29
N VAL A 18 -10.73 -1.67 -2.06
CA VAL A 18 -10.36 -3.05 -1.73
C VAL A 18 -9.43 -3.07 -0.52
N ALA A 19 -8.45 -2.17 -0.44
CA ALA A 19 -7.55 -2.05 0.70
C ALA A 19 -8.31 -1.72 1.99
N HIS A 20 -9.23 -0.77 1.95
CA HIS A 20 -10.11 -0.43 3.06
C HIS A 20 -10.98 -1.62 3.50
N SER A 21 -11.55 -2.34 2.54
CA SER A 21 -12.35 -3.53 2.81
C SER A 21 -11.54 -4.63 3.48
N ALA A 22 -10.23 -4.73 3.19
CA ALA A 22 -9.33 -5.68 3.85
C ALA A 22 -9.23 -5.41 5.37
N CYS A 23 -9.33 -4.15 5.80
CA CYS A 23 -9.30 -3.80 7.22
C CYS A 23 -10.49 -4.37 8.02
N ASN A 24 -11.63 -4.60 7.37
CA ASN A 24 -12.84 -5.16 8.00
C ASN A 24 -12.72 -6.63 8.38
N TYR A 25 -11.70 -7.34 7.87
CA TYR A 25 -11.43 -8.73 8.24
C TYR A 25 -10.64 -8.87 9.54
N PHE A 26 -10.12 -7.77 10.09
CA PHE A 26 -9.39 -7.79 11.34
C PHE A 26 -10.30 -7.58 12.56
N PRO A 27 -9.93 -8.10 13.75
CA PRO A 27 -10.56 -7.71 15.00
C PRO A 27 -10.54 -6.19 15.18
N GLN A 28 -11.54 -5.63 15.87
CA GLN A 28 -11.76 -4.18 15.94
C GLN A 28 -10.51 -3.37 16.30
N ILE A 29 -9.68 -3.87 17.23
CA ILE A 29 -8.45 -3.20 17.65
C ILE A 29 -7.42 -3.09 16.51
N VAL A 30 -7.28 -4.13 15.69
CA VAL A 30 -6.37 -4.17 14.54
C VAL A 30 -6.99 -3.46 13.34
N ALA A 31 -8.32 -3.50 13.17
CA ALA A 31 -9.01 -2.76 12.12
C ALA A 31 -8.77 -1.24 12.23
N THR A 32 -8.77 -0.69 13.45
CA THR A 32 -8.41 0.73 13.67
C THR A 32 -6.99 1.04 13.21
N GLU A 33 -6.01 0.20 13.57
CA GLU A 33 -4.61 0.37 13.14
C GLU A 33 -4.44 0.20 11.62
N CYS A 34 -5.16 -0.75 11.02
CA CYS A 34 -5.18 -0.98 9.58
C CYS A 34 -5.71 0.24 8.81
N ASN A 35 -6.84 0.80 9.26
CA ASN A 35 -7.41 2.01 8.65
C ASN A 35 -6.46 3.21 8.79
N TYR A 36 -5.78 3.35 9.93
CA TYR A 36 -4.75 4.38 10.10
C TYR A 36 -3.57 4.16 9.13
N PHE A 37 -3.13 2.92 8.96
CA PHE A 37 -2.08 2.56 8.01
C PHE A 37 -2.47 2.91 6.57
N GLU A 38 -3.67 2.53 6.14
CA GLU A 38 -4.20 2.84 4.82
C GLU A 38 -4.24 4.36 4.58
N ASN A 39 -4.83 5.12 5.50
CA ASN A 39 -4.91 6.58 5.39
C ASN A 39 -3.53 7.25 5.35
N LYS A 40 -2.55 6.68 6.05
CA LYS A 40 -1.20 7.27 6.12
C LYS A 40 -0.33 6.95 4.91
N TYR A 41 -0.43 5.72 4.39
CA TYR A 41 0.52 5.22 3.39
C TYR A 41 -0.12 4.85 2.05
N GLY A 42 -1.44 4.70 1.96
CA GLY A 42 -2.16 4.21 0.78
C GLY A 42 -1.80 4.94 -0.50
N ASP A 43 -1.88 6.26 -0.50
CA ASP A 43 -1.53 7.08 -1.67
C ASP A 43 -0.06 6.92 -2.07
N SER A 44 0.84 6.89 -1.10
CA SER A 44 2.28 6.71 -1.35
C SER A 44 2.59 5.33 -1.92
N ILE A 45 1.91 4.29 -1.43
CA ILE A 45 2.03 2.92 -1.95
C ILE A 45 1.53 2.87 -3.40
N ILE A 46 0.36 3.44 -3.70
CA ILE A 46 -0.20 3.44 -5.06
C ILE A 46 0.70 4.22 -6.04
N ASN A 47 1.27 5.35 -5.60
CA ASN A 47 2.20 6.14 -6.42
C ASN A 47 3.49 5.35 -6.73
N LEU A 48 4.07 4.69 -5.74
CA LEU A 48 5.28 3.88 -5.98
C LEU A 48 4.97 2.63 -6.82
N LEU A 49 3.78 2.06 -6.68
CA LEU A 49 3.32 0.96 -7.55
C LEU A 49 3.18 1.43 -9.01
N SER A 50 2.67 2.64 -9.28
CA SER A 50 2.55 3.14 -10.65
C SER A 50 3.91 3.36 -11.31
N GLU A 51 4.95 3.69 -10.53
CA GLU A 51 6.35 3.72 -10.95
C GLU A 51 6.96 2.31 -11.20
N GLY A 52 6.21 1.26 -10.89
CA GLY A 52 6.64 -0.13 -11.02
C GLY A 52 7.45 -0.66 -9.84
N VAL A 53 7.61 0.11 -8.76
CA VAL A 53 8.36 -0.33 -7.58
C VAL A 53 7.65 -1.52 -6.93
N ASN A 54 8.38 -2.59 -6.65
CA ASN A 54 7.79 -3.79 -6.03
C ASN A 54 7.52 -3.59 -4.53
N SER A 55 6.61 -4.39 -3.97
CA SER A 55 6.12 -4.24 -2.60
C SER A 55 7.21 -4.31 -1.52
N LYS A 56 8.26 -5.12 -1.69
CA LYS A 56 9.38 -5.19 -0.73
C LYS A 56 10.16 -3.88 -0.68
N GLU A 57 10.45 -3.33 -1.86
CA GLU A 57 11.15 -2.06 -1.98
C GLU A 57 10.29 -0.89 -1.50
N ILE A 58 8.99 -0.87 -1.80
CA ILE A 58 8.04 0.11 -1.27
C ILE A 58 8.06 0.08 0.26
N CYS A 59 7.93 -1.10 0.87
CA CYS A 59 7.90 -1.23 2.32
C CYS A 59 9.20 -0.73 2.98
N ALA A 60 10.36 -0.96 2.34
CA ALA A 60 11.64 -0.44 2.82
C ALA A 60 11.75 1.09 2.66
N ARG A 61 11.34 1.64 1.51
CA ARG A 61 11.36 3.10 1.24
C ARG A 61 10.47 3.87 2.21
N LEU A 62 9.35 3.29 2.63
CA LEU A 62 8.45 3.86 3.62
C LEU A 62 8.93 3.65 5.08
N GLY A 63 10.06 2.97 5.28
CA GLY A 63 10.59 2.67 6.62
C GLY A 63 9.75 1.67 7.42
N LEU A 64 8.84 0.95 6.75
CA LEU A 64 7.90 0.01 7.36
C LEU A 64 8.49 -1.39 7.51
N CYS A 65 9.40 -1.75 6.61
CA CYS A 65 10.16 -2.98 6.66
C CYS A 65 11.63 -2.64 6.84
N LYS A 66 12.35 -3.48 7.58
CA LYS A 66 13.81 -3.49 7.48
C LYS A 66 14.17 -3.75 6.02
N GLN A 67 15.04 -2.91 5.47
CA GLN A 67 15.79 -3.34 4.30
C GLN A 67 16.46 -4.64 4.73
N SER A 68 16.33 -5.70 3.95
CA SER A 68 17.09 -6.93 4.18
C SER A 68 18.57 -6.60 4.01
N ILE A 69 19.15 -6.00 5.04
CA ILE A 69 20.56 -6.07 5.35
C ILE A 69 20.77 -7.52 5.77
N LEU A 70 21.66 -8.18 5.04
CA LEU A 70 22.08 -9.58 5.20
C LEU A 70 22.16 -10.02 6.67
#